data_AF-A0A0Q8NBU8-F1
#
_entry.id   AF-A0A0Q8NBU8-F1
#
_cell.length_a   1.000
_cell.length_b   1.000
_cell.length_c   1.000
_cell.angle_alpha   90.00
_cell.angle_beta   90.00
_cell.angle_gamma   90.00
#
_symmetry.space_group_name_H-M   'P 1'
#
loop_
_entity.id
_entity.type
_entity.pdbx_description
1 polymer ?
#
loop_
_entity_poly.entity_id
_entity_poly.type
_entity_poly.pdbx_seq_one_letter_code
_entity_poly.pdbx_strand_id
1 'polypeptide(L)'
;MYRFEVARWALDHGFTRLTSYALGTEYEGLSVRMLIGMRYLTTSLVHETSEDTLAHIPHSEIFCDKNGMIHGAGLNSEFIDRMIRGQPAPQWWPAAHLKAVESELSRPQVIDAVRQSYGARPG
;
A
#
# COMPACT_ATOMS: atom_id res chain seq x y z
N MET A 1 -14.45 -1.07 8.32
CA MET A 1 -13.93 -2.33 8.94
C MET A 1 -13.74 -2.08 10.42
N TYR A 2 -13.67 -3.11 11.24
CA TYR A 2 -13.29 -2.99 12.65
C TYR A 2 -11.78 -3.18 12.83
N ARG A 3 -11.24 -2.66 13.94
CA ARG A 3 -9.82 -2.73 14.30
C ARG A 3 -9.21 -4.13 14.14
N PHE A 4 -9.91 -5.17 14.63
CA PHE A 4 -9.42 -6.55 14.57
C PHE A 4 -9.43 -7.12 13.16
N GLU A 5 -10.34 -6.65 12.29
CA GLU A 5 -10.38 -7.07 10.89
C GLU A 5 -9.20 -6.49 10.11
N VAL A 6 -8.80 -5.25 10.39
CA VAL A 6 -7.61 -4.62 9.81
C VAL A 6 -6.35 -5.39 10.22
N ALA A 7 -6.23 -5.70 11.52
CA ALA A 7 -5.10 -6.48 12.03
C ALA A 7 -5.04 -7.88 11.41
N ARG A 8 -6.19 -8.57 11.32
CA ARG A 8 -6.29 -9.89 10.70
C ARG A 8 -5.90 -9.82 9.23
N TRP A 9 -6.45 -8.86 8.47
CA TRP A 9 -6.12 -8.66 7.07
C TRP A 9 -4.60 -8.52 6.88
N ALA A 10 -3.94 -7.66 7.65
CA ALA A 10 -2.51 -7.45 7.52
C ALA A 10 -1.71 -8.73 7.80
N LEU A 11 -2.05 -9.47 8.85
CA LEU A 11 -1.39 -10.74 9.18
C LEU A 11 -1.58 -11.80 8.09
N ASP A 12 -2.80 -11.92 7.54
CA ASP A 12 -3.11 -12.85 6.44
C ASP A 12 -2.34 -12.50 5.16
N HIS A 13 -1.87 -11.26 5.02
CA HIS A 13 -1.14 -10.74 3.86
C HIS A 13 0.35 -10.49 4.14
N GLY A 14 0.92 -11.21 5.10
CA GLY A 14 2.37 -11.26 5.29
C GLY A 14 2.96 -10.15 6.17
N PHE A 15 2.14 -9.27 6.74
CA PHE A 15 2.63 -8.39 7.81
C PHE A 15 2.94 -9.23 9.06
N THR A 16 4.00 -8.84 9.75
CA THR A 16 4.43 -9.46 11.00
C THR A 16 4.14 -8.54 12.18
N ARG A 17 4.03 -9.11 13.37
CA ARG A 17 3.77 -8.34 14.58
C ARG A 17 5.07 -7.71 15.10
N LEU A 18 5.09 -6.38 15.18
CA LEU A 18 6.18 -5.62 15.80
C LEU A 18 5.91 -5.37 17.28
N THR A 19 4.68 -5.00 17.62
CA THR A 19 4.20 -4.81 19.00
C THR A 19 2.75 -5.25 19.13
N SER A 20 2.15 -5.16 20.32
CA SER A 20 0.71 -5.42 20.52
C SER A 20 -0.23 -4.53 19.68
N TYR A 21 0.28 -3.41 19.17
CA TYR A 21 -0.51 -2.43 18.41
C TYR A 21 0.10 -2.10 17.05
N ALA A 22 1.25 -2.70 16.69
CA ALA A 22 1.95 -2.40 15.46
C ALA A 22 2.24 -3.66 14.66
N LEU A 23 1.94 -3.62 13.37
CA LEU A 23 2.31 -4.62 12.38
C LEU A 23 3.26 -3.99 11.36
N GLY A 24 4.12 -4.79 10.73
CA GLY A 24 5.05 -4.29 9.72
C GLY A 24 5.47 -5.33 8.70
N THR A 25 5.91 -4.84 7.55
CA THR A 25 6.47 -5.64 6.45
C THR A 25 7.53 -4.81 5.72
N GLU A 26 8.47 -5.49 5.08
CA GLU A 26 9.50 -4.84 4.26
C GLU A 26 9.03 -4.64 2.81
N TYR A 27 9.53 -3.57 2.19
CA TYR A 27 9.32 -3.19 0.80
C TYR A 27 10.53 -2.42 0.27
N GLU A 28 11.32 -3.01 -0.63
CA GLU A 28 12.44 -2.32 -1.31
C GLU A 28 13.38 -1.54 -0.37
N GLY A 29 13.76 -2.16 0.75
CA GLY A 29 14.64 -1.54 1.76
C GLY A 29 13.93 -0.51 2.67
N LEU A 30 12.61 -0.36 2.53
CA LEU A 30 11.76 0.45 3.40
C LEU A 30 10.89 -0.46 4.27
N SER A 31 10.50 0.03 5.45
CA SER A 31 9.58 -0.69 6.32
C SER A 31 8.20 -0.05 6.28
N VAL A 32 7.18 -0.80 5.88
CA VAL A 32 5.78 -0.37 5.93
C VAL A 32 5.22 -0.76 7.29
N ARG A 33 4.78 0.22 8.07
CA ARG A 33 4.29 0.03 9.44
C ARG A 33 2.82 0.43 9.55
N MET A 34 2.04 -0.41 10.22
CA MET A 34 0.64 -0.15 10.58
C MET A 34 0.53 -0.05 12.10
N LEU A 35 0.25 1.15 12.63
CA LEU A 35 -0.15 1.36 14.01
C LEU A 35 -1.68 1.28 14.12
N ILE A 36 -2.15 0.21 14.75
CA ILE A 36 -3.56 -0.16 14.86
C ILE A 36 -4.10 0.34 16.21
N GLY A 37 -4.38 1.65 16.26
CA GLY A 37 -4.98 2.31 17.41
C GLY A 37 -6.45 1.91 17.63
N MET A 38 -7.03 2.34 18.76
CA MET A 38 -8.43 2.04 19.09
C MET A 38 -9.43 2.66 18.10
N ARG A 39 -9.18 3.89 17.65
CA ARG A 39 -10.09 4.63 16.77
C ARG A 39 -9.57 4.76 15.34
N TYR A 40 -8.24 4.84 15.20
CA TYR A 40 -7.57 5.13 13.94
C TYR A 40 -6.58 4.03 13.59
N LEU A 41 -6.39 3.83 12.30
CA LEU A 41 -5.22 3.22 11.71
C LEU A 41 -4.28 4.35 11.28
N THR A 42 -3.00 4.23 11.65
CA THR A 42 -1.93 4.99 11.00
C THR A 42 -1.07 4.02 10.21
N THR A 43 -0.89 4.29 8.93
CA THR A 43 0.07 3.57 8.09
C THR A 43 1.21 4.51 7.74
N SER A 44 2.44 4.06 7.92
CA SER A 44 3.63 4.83 7.65
C SER A 44 4.60 4.05 6.77
N LEU A 45 5.35 4.77 5.96
CA LEU A 45 6.55 4.29 5.31
C LEU A 45 7.75 4.79 6.09
N VAL A 46 8.52 3.87 6.65
CA VAL A 46 9.66 4.15 7.52
C VAL A 46 10.93 3.98 6.70
N HIS A 47 11.70 5.07 6.63
CA HIS A 47 13.05 5.13 6.07
C HIS A 47 14.08 5.04 7.21
N GLU A 48 15.36 4.97 6.87
CA GLU A 48 16.43 4.93 7.88
C GLU A 48 16.43 6.17 8.82
N THR A 49 16.07 7.33 8.29
CA THR A 49 16.17 8.62 9.01
C THR A 49 14.87 9.41 9.07
N SER A 50 13.81 8.93 8.43
CA SER A 50 12.52 9.62 8.36
C SER A 50 11.34 8.65 8.35
N GLU A 51 10.15 9.16 8.65
CA GLU A 51 8.91 8.42 8.58
C GLU A 51 7.85 9.26 7.86
N ASP A 52 7.29 8.73 6.77
CA ASP A 52 6.22 9.36 6.02
C ASP A 52 4.88 8.71 6.39
N THR A 53 3.92 9.50 6.85
CA THR A 53 2.56 8.99 7.08
C THR A 53 1.83 8.83 5.75
N LEU A 54 1.51 7.60 5.38
CA LEU A 54 0.72 7.27 4.18
C LEU A 54 -0.79 7.42 4.43
N ALA A 55 -1.23 7.11 5.65
CA ALA A 55 -2.63 7.25 6.04
C ALA A 55 -2.76 7.48 7.54
N HIS A 56 -3.74 8.30 7.92
CA HIS A 56 -4.24 8.39 9.29
C HIS A 56 -5.76 8.48 9.23
N ILE A 57 -6.44 7.36 9.43
CA ILE A 57 -7.85 7.22 9.04
C ILE A 57 -8.64 6.46 10.10
N PRO A 58 -9.91 6.84 10.40
CA PRO A 58 -10.74 6.05 11.29
C PRO A 58 -11.09 4.70 10.66
N HIS A 59 -11.22 3.66 11.49
CA HIS A 59 -11.53 2.30 11.01
C HIS A 59 -12.84 2.22 10.19
N SER A 60 -13.78 3.13 10.45
CA SER A 60 -15.06 3.23 9.73
C SER A 60 -14.91 3.57 8.24
N GLU A 61 -13.83 4.21 7.85
CA GLU A 61 -13.56 4.59 6.44
C GLU A 61 -12.73 3.54 5.70
N ILE A 62 -12.27 2.50 6.41
CA ILE A 62 -11.52 1.39 5.83
C ILE A 62 -12.50 0.34 5.33
N PHE A 63 -12.32 -0.11 4.09
CA PHE A 63 -13.10 -1.21 3.51
C PHE A 63 -12.21 -2.14 2.69
N CYS A 64 -12.68 -3.36 2.51
CA CYS A 64 -12.03 -4.35 1.66
C CYS A 64 -12.83 -4.47 0.36
N ASP A 65 -12.16 -4.46 -0.78
CA ASP A 65 -12.84 -4.62 -2.07
C ASP A 65 -13.05 -6.10 -2.44
N LYS A 66 -13.67 -6.33 -3.60
CA LYS A 66 -13.94 -7.67 -4.14
C LYS A 66 -12.67 -8.48 -4.47
N ASN A 67 -11.52 -7.82 -4.61
CA ASN A 67 -10.23 -8.46 -4.88
C ASN A 67 -9.46 -8.76 -3.58
N GLY A 68 -10.03 -8.43 -2.42
CA GLY A 68 -9.42 -8.62 -1.12
C GLY A 68 -8.47 -7.49 -0.71
N MET A 69 -8.41 -6.38 -1.46
CA MET A 69 -7.52 -5.27 -1.14
C MET A 69 -8.17 -4.32 -0.14
N ILE A 70 -7.40 -3.89 0.87
CA ILE A 70 -7.83 -2.90 1.85
C ILE A 70 -7.64 -1.48 1.32
N HIS A 71 -8.71 -0.70 1.36
CA HIS A 71 -8.75 0.70 0.90
C HIS A 71 -8.83 1.66 2.09
N GLY A 72 -8.34 2.89 1.90
CA GLY A 72 -8.20 3.91 2.94
C GLY A 72 -6.96 3.74 3.83
N ALA A 73 -6.33 2.56 3.83
CA ALA A 73 -5.18 2.25 4.69
C ALA A 73 -3.82 2.76 4.16
N GLY A 74 -3.77 3.48 3.03
CA GLY A 74 -2.50 3.93 2.42
C GLY A 74 -1.64 2.81 1.82
N LEU A 75 -2.20 1.60 1.66
CA LEU A 75 -1.46 0.41 1.19
C LEU A 75 -1.64 0.11 -0.31
N ASN A 76 -2.37 0.95 -1.04
CA ASN A 76 -2.70 0.76 -2.45
C ASN A 76 -2.07 1.86 -3.34
N SER A 77 -2.67 3.04 -3.43
CA SER A 77 -2.31 4.07 -4.42
C SER A 77 -0.84 4.47 -4.42
N GLU A 78 -0.24 4.68 -3.25
CA GLU A 78 1.19 4.99 -3.11
C GLU A 78 2.09 3.94 -3.77
N PHE A 79 1.71 2.66 -3.67
CA PHE A 79 2.49 1.56 -4.23
C PHE A 79 2.21 1.33 -5.72
N ILE A 80 1.01 1.68 -6.21
CA ILE A 80 0.74 1.78 -7.65
C ILE A 80 1.66 2.84 -8.28
N ASP A 81 1.80 4.02 -7.66
CA ASP A 81 2.67 5.08 -8.14
C ASP A 81 4.15 4.64 -8.15
N ARG A 82 4.58 3.85 -7.17
CA ARG A 82 5.91 3.24 -7.14
C ARG A 82 6.11 2.21 -8.25
N MET A 83 5.11 1.36 -8.50
CA MET A 83 5.16 0.42 -9.62
C MET A 83 5.23 1.12 -10.98
N ILE A 84 4.50 2.22 -11.16
CA ILE A 84 4.60 3.07 -12.35
C ILE A 84 6.03 3.58 -12.55
N ARG A 85 6.77 3.84 -11.47
CA ARG A 85 8.18 4.25 -11.48
C ARG A 85 9.17 3.07 -11.57
N GLY A 86 8.69 1.85 -11.81
CA GLY A 86 9.51 0.65 -12.01
C GLY A 86 9.87 -0.12 -10.74
N GLN A 87 9.27 0.22 -9.59
CA GLN A 87 9.42 -0.59 -8.37
C GLN A 87 8.59 -1.88 -8.46
N PRO A 88 8.97 -2.96 -7.76
CA PRO A 88 8.18 -4.19 -7.75
C PRO A 88 6.85 -4.01 -7.04
N ALA A 89 5.92 -4.90 -7.35
CA ALA A 89 4.65 -4.97 -6.67
C ALA A 89 4.82 -5.38 -5.19
N PRO A 90 4.04 -4.81 -4.28
CA PRO A 90 4.07 -5.23 -2.88
C PRO A 90 3.69 -6.69 -2.66
N GLN A 91 4.47 -7.39 -1.85
CA GLN A 91 4.20 -8.79 -1.48
C GLN A 91 2.90 -8.98 -0.68
N TRP A 92 2.41 -7.94 -0.01
CA TRP A 92 1.16 -7.98 0.75
C TRP A 92 -0.09 -7.75 -0.10
N TRP A 93 0.06 -7.54 -1.40
CA TRP A 93 -1.11 -7.40 -2.27
C TRP A 93 -1.76 -8.76 -2.51
N PRO A 94 -3.09 -8.88 -2.33
CA PRO A 94 -3.81 -10.08 -2.73
C PRO A 94 -3.58 -10.39 -4.22
N ALA A 95 -3.42 -11.66 -4.57
CA ALA A 95 -3.12 -12.08 -5.94
C ALA A 95 -4.16 -11.59 -6.97
N ALA A 96 -5.44 -11.55 -6.59
CA ALA A 96 -6.51 -11.03 -7.45
C ALA A 96 -6.38 -9.51 -7.70
N HIS A 97 -5.96 -8.76 -6.68
CA HIS A 97 -5.69 -7.32 -6.80
C HIS A 97 -4.46 -7.06 -7.66
N LEU A 98 -3.36 -7.77 -7.41
CA LEU A 98 -2.14 -7.67 -8.21
C LEU A 98 -2.43 -7.88 -9.70
N LYS A 99 -3.14 -8.97 -10.04
CA LYS A 99 -3.51 -9.27 -11.43
C LYS A 99 -4.36 -8.17 -12.06
N ALA A 100 -5.26 -7.55 -11.29
CA ALA A 100 -6.08 -6.45 -11.77
C ALA A 100 -5.23 -5.20 -12.06
N VAL A 101 -4.33 -4.83 -11.15
CA VAL A 101 -3.43 -3.69 -11.31
C VAL A 101 -2.46 -3.90 -12.48
N GLU A 102 -1.81 -5.05 -12.58
CA GLU A 102 -0.90 -5.37 -13.69
C GLU A 102 -1.61 -5.32 -15.05
N SER A 103 -2.84 -5.85 -15.12
CA SER A 103 -3.67 -5.76 -16.32
C SER A 103 -4.04 -4.33 -16.68
N GLU A 104 -4.20 -3.45 -15.70
CA GLU A 104 -4.51 -2.03 -15.92
C GLU A 104 -3.27 -1.25 -16.37
N LEU A 105 -2.13 -1.44 -15.68
CA LEU A 105 -0.85 -0.80 -16.01
C LEU A 105 -0.31 -1.22 -17.38
N SER A 106 -0.64 -2.43 -17.85
CA SER A 106 -0.26 -2.91 -19.18
C SER A 106 -1.08 -2.29 -20.32
N ARG A 107 -2.13 -1.50 -20.03
CA ARG A 107 -2.96 -0.90 -21.07
C ARG A 107 -2.19 0.22 -21.79
N PRO A 108 -2.23 0.28 -23.13
CA PRO A 108 -1.46 1.26 -23.92
C PRO A 108 -1.65 2.72 -23.48
N GLN A 109 -2.88 3.07 -23.08
CA GLN A 109 -3.25 4.43 -22.65
C GLN A 109 -2.55 4.86 -21.35
N VAL A 110 -2.27 3.90 -20.44
CA VAL A 110 -1.52 4.17 -19.20
C VAL A 110 -0.03 4.30 -19.51
N ILE A 111 0.50 3.46 -20.39
CA ILE A 111 1.91 3.53 -20.83
C ILE A 111 2.22 4.89 -21.47
N ASP A 112 1.32 5.40 -22.31
CA ASP A 112 1.49 6.70 -22.97
C ASP A 112 1.36 7.88 -21.98
N ALA A 113 0.45 7.79 -21.00
CA ALA A 113 0.33 8.78 -19.93
C ALA A 113 1.57 8.82 -19.02
N VAL A 114 2.14 7.66 -18.67
CA VAL A 114 3.39 7.56 -17.89
C VAL A 114 4.56 8.14 -18.68
N ARG A 115 4.67 7.84 -19.98
CA ARG A 115 5.70 8.44 -20.85
C ARG A 115 5.59 9.95 -20.96
N GLN A 116 4.39 10.52 -21.02
CA GLN A 116 4.19 11.96 -21.07
C GLN A 116 4.48 12.65 -19.73
N SER A 117 4.16 11.99 -18.62
CA SER A 117 4.35 12.51 -17.26
C SER A 117 5.82 12.51 -16.82
N TYR A 118 6.62 11.56 -17.31
CA TYR A 118 8.02 11.36 -16.90
C TYR A 118 9.04 11.58 -18.05
N GLY A 119 8.58 11.80 -19.28
CA GLY A 119 9.44 12.00 -20.47
C GLY A 119 9.82 13.46 -20.77
N ALA A 120 9.40 14.43 -19.96
CA ALA A 120 9.78 15.83 -20.12
C ALA A 120 10.84 16.25 -19.10
N ARG A 121 12.09 15.80 -19.29
CA ARG A 121 13.25 16.62 -18.93
C ARG A 121 14.12 16.79 -20.17
N PRO A 122 14.07 17.95 -20.83
CA PRO A 122 15.14 18.33 -21.74
C PRO A 122 16.36 18.68 -20.88
N GLY A 123 17.44 17.92 -21.06
CA GLY A 123 18.80 18.31 -20.73
C GLY A 123 19.58 18.38 -22.02
#